data_AF-A0A7K7ZFE2-F1
#
_entry.id   AF-A0A7K7ZFE2-F1
#
_cell.length_a   1.000
_cell.length_b   1.000
_cell.length_c   1.000
_cell.angle_alpha   90.00
_cell.angle_beta   90.00
_cell.angle_gamma   90.00
#
_symmetry.space_group_name_H-M   'P 1'
#
loop_
_entity.id
_entity.type
_entity.pdbx_description
1 polymer ?
#
loop_
_entity_poly.entity_id
_entity_poly.type
_entity_poly.pdbx_seq_one_letter_code
_entity_poly.pdbx_strand_id
1 'polypeptide(L)'
;LEAEAVPEVSEKYGISSVPTFLFFKNSQKVDRLDGAHAPELTQKVQRHAAGTAPPVPGPGSSAQEELHTRLKKLINAAPCMLFMKGSPKEPRCGFSRQMVEILSKHGVAFSSFDIFSDEEVRQGLKTFSSWPTYPQLYVAGELVGGLDIVKELEASGELDAICPKAQKLEDR
;
A
#
# COMPACT_ATOMS: atom_id res chain seq x y z
N LEU A 1 34.97 -21.83 -9.78
CA LEU A 1 36.01 -21.89 -8.73
C LEU A 1 35.47 -22.81 -7.65
N GLU A 2 36.16 -23.91 -7.36
CA GLU A 2 35.76 -24.82 -6.31
C GLU A 2 36.03 -24.17 -4.95
N ALA A 3 35.04 -24.19 -4.05
CA ALA A 3 35.10 -23.47 -2.77
C ALA A 3 36.17 -24.03 -1.81
N GLU A 4 36.68 -25.24 -2.07
CA GLU A 4 37.79 -25.85 -1.33
C GLU A 4 39.16 -25.26 -1.69
N ALA A 5 39.31 -24.60 -2.84
CA ALA A 5 40.61 -24.12 -3.31
C ALA A 5 40.99 -22.73 -2.78
N VAL A 6 40.06 -21.98 -2.15
CA VAL A 6 40.30 -20.60 -1.67
C VAL A 6 39.51 -20.32 -0.37
N PRO A 7 40.08 -20.64 0.81
CA PRO A 7 39.37 -20.49 2.10
C PRO A 7 38.98 -19.04 2.41
N GLU A 8 39.73 -18.05 1.89
CA GLU A 8 39.48 -16.62 2.10
C GLU A 8 38.15 -16.13 1.50
N VAL A 9 37.62 -16.80 0.48
CA VAL A 9 36.33 -16.43 -0.16
C VAL A 9 35.14 -16.96 0.65
N SER A 10 35.27 -18.14 1.25
CA SER A 10 34.20 -18.78 2.02
C SER A 10 33.90 -18.05 3.33
N GLU A 11 34.94 -17.56 4.03
CA GLU A 11 34.78 -16.73 5.24
C GLU A 11 34.28 -15.32 4.91
N LYS A 12 34.83 -14.67 3.88
CA LYS A 12 34.48 -13.28 3.54
C LYS A 12 33.02 -13.13 3.07
N TYR A 13 32.41 -14.19 2.54
CA TYR A 13 31.03 -14.19 2.08
C TYR A 13 30.11 -15.11 2.91
N GLY A 14 30.59 -15.72 4.00
CA GLY A 14 29.79 -16.51 4.93
C GLY A 14 29.02 -17.65 4.26
N ILE A 15 29.72 -18.50 3.50
CA ILE A 15 29.11 -19.59 2.74
C ILE A 15 28.83 -20.78 3.67
N SER A 16 27.56 -21.05 3.99
CA SER A 16 27.17 -22.11 4.95
C SER A 16 26.56 -23.36 4.29
N SER A 17 26.19 -23.30 3.00
CA SER A 17 25.58 -24.41 2.25
C SER A 17 26.12 -24.47 0.82
N VAL A 18 26.31 -25.67 0.28
CA VAL A 18 26.77 -25.89 -1.10
C VAL A 18 25.68 -26.60 -1.92
N PRO A 19 25.43 -26.19 -3.19
CA PRO A 19 26.06 -25.10 -3.92
C PRO A 19 25.49 -23.72 -3.54
N THR A 20 26.33 -22.69 -3.46
CA THR A 20 25.93 -21.27 -3.31
C THR A 20 26.42 -20.49 -4.51
N PHE A 21 25.55 -19.69 -5.11
CA PHE A 21 25.84 -18.85 -6.27
C PHE A 21 25.82 -17.37 -5.85
N LEU A 22 26.88 -16.64 -6.19
CA LEU A 22 27.02 -15.20 -5.90
C LEU A 22 27.04 -14.42 -7.21
N PHE A 23 26.23 -13.38 -7.31
CA PHE A 23 26.12 -12.53 -8.49
C PHE A 23 26.84 -11.21 -8.27
N PHE A 24 27.72 -10.85 -9.21
CA PHE A 24 28.52 -9.63 -9.18
C PHE A 24 28.28 -8.79 -10.43
N LYS A 25 28.09 -7.47 -10.29
CA LYS A 25 27.99 -6.53 -11.40
C LYS A 25 28.87 -5.31 -11.08
N ASN A 26 29.75 -4.91 -12.01
CA ASN A 26 30.75 -3.83 -11.81
C ASN A 26 31.58 -3.98 -10.51
N SER A 27 32.07 -5.20 -10.22
CA SER A 27 32.86 -5.53 -9.02
C SER A 27 32.14 -5.36 -7.66
N GLN A 28 30.83 -5.14 -7.65
CA GLN A 28 30.01 -5.11 -6.43
C GLN A 28 29.08 -6.32 -6.38
N LYS A 29 28.99 -6.96 -5.20
CA LYS A 29 28.05 -8.06 -4.96
C LYS A 29 26.63 -7.49 -5.04
N VAL A 30 25.83 -8.00 -5.97
CA VAL A 30 24.46 -7.52 -6.19
C VAL A 30 23.41 -8.49 -5.69
N ASP A 31 23.74 -9.79 -5.64
CA ASP A 31 22.77 -10.81 -5.25
C ASP A 31 23.46 -12.11 -4.81
N ARG A 32 22.75 -12.95 -4.06
CA ARG A 32 23.20 -14.23 -3.52
C ARG A 32 22.05 -15.24 -3.58
N LEU A 33 22.35 -16.45 -4.03
CA LEU A 33 21.46 -17.60 -4.02
C LEU A 33 22.14 -18.74 -3.28
N ASP A 34 21.57 -19.18 -2.17
CA ASP A 34 21.98 -20.40 -1.49
C ASP A 34 21.12 -21.60 -1.95
N GLY A 35 21.76 -22.73 -2.24
CA GLY A 35 21.11 -23.98 -2.62
C GLY A 35 21.09 -24.29 -4.13
N ALA A 36 20.72 -25.53 -4.45
CA ALA A 36 20.68 -26.07 -5.82
C ALA A 36 19.32 -25.81 -6.52
N HIS A 37 18.80 -24.60 -6.46
CA HIS A 37 17.54 -24.24 -7.10
C HIS A 37 17.75 -23.70 -8.52
N ALA A 38 17.79 -24.64 -9.49
CA ALA A 38 17.94 -24.36 -10.92
C ALA A 38 16.96 -23.30 -11.51
N PRO A 39 15.66 -23.25 -11.15
CA PRO A 39 14.75 -22.23 -11.69
C PRO A 39 15.07 -20.82 -11.16
N GLU A 40 15.47 -20.68 -9.89
CA GLU A 40 15.82 -19.38 -9.30
C GLU A 40 17.14 -18.84 -9.85
N LEU A 41 18.12 -19.72 -10.05
CA LEU A 41 19.39 -19.37 -10.69
C LEU A 41 19.16 -18.82 -12.10
N THR A 42 18.36 -19.50 -12.91
CA THR A 42 18.06 -19.08 -14.29
C THR A 42 17.37 -17.71 -14.32
N GLN A 43 16.42 -17.48 -13.42
CA GLN A 43 15.70 -16.21 -13.33
C GLN A 43 16.59 -15.05 -12.88
N LYS A 44 17.47 -15.26 -11.90
CA LYS A 44 18.42 -14.25 -11.43
C LYS A 44 19.51 -13.95 -12.49
N VAL A 45 20.02 -14.96 -13.20
CA VAL A 45 20.96 -14.76 -14.32
C VAL A 45 20.32 -13.88 -15.41
N GLN A 46 19.08 -14.19 -15.84
CA GLN A 46 18.38 -13.40 -16.85
C GLN A 46 18.15 -11.95 -16.41
N ARG A 47 17.78 -11.74 -15.14
CA ARG A 47 17.53 -10.41 -14.57
C ARG A 47 18.78 -9.52 -14.56
N HIS A 48 19.96 -10.10 -14.38
CA HIS A 48 21.21 -9.34 -14.31
C HIS A 48 21.93 -9.21 -15.67
N ALA A 49 21.66 -10.14 -16.60
CA ALA A 49 22.19 -10.13 -17.97
C ALA A 49 21.47 -9.15 -18.91
N ALA A 50 20.16 -8.92 -18.72
CA ALA A 50 19.42 -7.93 -19.50
C ALA A 50 19.65 -6.52 -18.93
N GLY A 51 20.47 -5.73 -19.63
CA GLY A 51 20.67 -4.32 -19.33
C GLY A 51 19.38 -3.50 -19.50
N THR A 52 19.17 -2.60 -18.55
CA THR A 52 18.41 -1.34 -18.68
C THR A 52 16.96 -1.43 -19.18
N ALA A 53 16.04 -1.76 -18.27
CA ALA A 53 14.64 -1.33 -18.35
C ALA A 53 14.08 -1.22 -16.90
N PRO A 54 13.16 -0.28 -16.60
CA PRO A 54 12.53 -0.17 -15.28
C PRO A 54 11.84 -1.50 -14.93
N PRO A 55 11.72 -1.83 -13.63
CA PRO A 55 11.24 -3.14 -13.20
C PRO A 55 9.79 -3.32 -13.63
N VAL A 56 9.57 -4.14 -14.65
CA VAL A 56 8.30 -4.84 -14.84
C VAL A 56 8.20 -5.90 -13.73
N PRO A 57 7.17 -5.89 -12.89
CA PRO A 57 7.01 -6.91 -11.85
C PRO A 57 6.71 -8.26 -12.51
N GLY A 58 7.47 -9.29 -12.11
CA GLY A 58 7.29 -10.67 -12.56
C GLY A 58 6.10 -11.36 -11.88
N PRO A 59 5.59 -12.46 -12.45
CA PRO A 59 4.38 -13.13 -11.98
C PRO A 59 4.74 -14.16 -10.90
N GLY A 60 4.33 -13.95 -9.65
CA GLY A 60 4.49 -14.99 -8.63
C GLY A 60 4.22 -14.63 -7.17
N SER A 61 4.12 -13.35 -6.81
CA SER A 61 3.68 -12.93 -5.46
C SER A 61 2.89 -11.61 -5.49
N SER A 62 2.31 -11.31 -6.66
CA SER A 62 2.18 -9.93 -7.11
C SER A 62 0.79 -9.32 -6.88
N ALA A 63 -0.27 -10.11 -6.62
CA ALA A 63 -1.63 -9.55 -6.52
C ALA A 63 -1.90 -8.82 -5.20
N GLN A 64 -1.53 -9.41 -4.06
CA GLN A 64 -1.85 -8.86 -2.74
C GLN A 64 -0.99 -7.64 -2.39
N GLU A 65 0.28 -7.63 -2.82
CA GLU A 65 1.20 -6.50 -2.64
C GLU A 65 0.89 -5.34 -3.59
N GLU A 66 0.48 -5.62 -4.82
CA GLU A 66 0.03 -4.60 -5.79
C GLU A 66 -1.29 -3.97 -5.34
N LEU A 67 -2.22 -4.78 -4.81
CA LEU A 67 -3.46 -4.33 -4.18
C LEU A 67 -3.16 -3.46 -2.96
N HIS A 68 -2.28 -3.90 -2.05
CA HIS A 68 -1.86 -3.11 -0.88
C HIS A 68 -1.23 -1.77 -1.28
N THR A 69 -0.38 -1.77 -2.31
CA THR A 69 0.22 -0.55 -2.87
C THR A 69 -0.85 0.37 -3.46
N ARG A 70 -1.84 -0.18 -4.16
CA ARG A 70 -2.98 0.55 -4.72
C ARG A 70 -3.85 1.15 -3.62
N LEU A 71 -4.15 0.40 -2.56
CA LEU A 71 -4.89 0.87 -1.38
C LEU A 71 -4.15 2.02 -0.69
N LYS A 72 -2.83 1.87 -0.46
CA LYS A 72 -1.99 2.94 0.09
C LYS A 72 -2.01 4.19 -0.78
N LYS A 73 -1.91 4.05 -2.10
CA LYS A 73 -2.05 5.19 -3.02
C LYS A 73 -3.43 5.84 -2.92
N LEU A 74 -4.49 5.03 -2.76
CA LEU A 74 -5.86 5.53 -2.69
C LEU A 74 -6.12 6.30 -1.40
N ILE A 75 -5.77 5.75 -0.23
CA ILE A 75 -5.96 6.42 1.07
C ILE A 75 -5.09 7.68 1.21
N ASN A 76 -3.96 7.74 0.49
CA ASN A 76 -3.08 8.91 0.42
C ASN A 76 -3.40 9.83 -0.78
N ALA A 77 -4.40 9.51 -1.61
CA ALA A 77 -4.72 10.30 -2.80
C ALA A 77 -5.29 11.68 -2.42
N ALA A 78 -5.92 11.78 -1.26
CA ALA A 78 -6.39 13.02 -0.67
C ALA A 78 -6.05 13.04 0.82
N PRO A 79 -5.87 14.23 1.42
CA PRO A 79 -5.58 14.35 2.84
C PRO A 79 -6.75 13.87 3.72
N CYS A 80 -7.96 13.78 3.18
CA CYS A 80 -9.10 13.12 3.81
C CYS A 80 -9.85 12.29 2.75
N MET A 81 -9.89 10.97 2.93
CA MET A 81 -10.54 10.00 2.05
C MET A 81 -11.67 9.29 2.79
N LEU A 82 -12.89 9.44 2.28
CA LEU A 82 -14.09 8.78 2.77
C LEU A 82 -14.46 7.61 1.86
N PHE A 83 -14.39 6.40 2.39
CA PHE A 83 -14.86 5.20 1.71
C PHE A 83 -16.31 4.93 2.12
N MET A 84 -17.22 5.00 1.15
CA MET A 84 -18.65 4.92 1.42
C MET A 84 -19.37 4.05 0.38
N LYS A 85 -20.63 3.73 0.69
CA LYS A 85 -21.54 3.03 -0.21
C LYS A 85 -22.33 4.07 -1.02
N GLY A 86 -21.97 4.23 -2.29
CA GLY A 86 -22.46 5.29 -3.17
C GLY A 86 -21.50 6.48 -3.19
N SER A 87 -22.04 7.66 -3.48
CA SER A 87 -21.28 8.90 -3.60
C SER A 87 -21.86 9.98 -2.67
N PRO A 88 -21.13 11.04 -2.33
CA PRO A 88 -21.64 12.12 -1.47
C PRO A 88 -22.85 12.83 -2.07
N LYS A 89 -22.96 12.86 -3.41
CA LYS A 89 -24.13 13.36 -4.15
C LYS A 89 -25.30 12.37 -4.16
N GLU A 90 -25.00 11.08 -4.13
CA GLU A 90 -25.99 9.98 -4.24
C GLU A 90 -25.66 8.86 -3.22
N PRO A 91 -25.89 9.09 -1.92
CA PRO A 91 -25.58 8.12 -0.90
C PRO A 91 -26.59 6.95 -0.96
N ARG A 92 -26.10 5.72 -1.11
CA ARG A 92 -26.96 4.51 -1.16
C ARG A 92 -27.27 3.91 0.22
N CYS A 93 -26.81 4.55 1.29
CA CYS A 93 -26.96 4.06 2.65
C CYS A 93 -27.13 5.24 3.63
N GLY A 94 -28.04 5.11 4.60
CA GLY A 94 -28.32 6.15 5.60
C GLY A 94 -27.07 6.56 6.40
N PHE A 95 -26.23 5.60 6.78
CA PHE A 95 -24.98 5.86 7.49
C PHE A 95 -23.99 6.68 6.64
N SER A 96 -23.89 6.37 5.35
CA SER A 96 -23.05 7.11 4.42
C SER A 96 -23.56 8.54 4.21
N ARG A 97 -24.88 8.76 4.17
CA ARG A 97 -25.48 10.09 4.11
C ARG A 97 -25.16 10.92 5.35
N GLN A 98 -25.31 10.35 6.55
CA GLN A 98 -25.00 11.04 7.80
C GLN A 98 -23.51 11.44 7.88
N MET A 99 -22.60 10.56 7.45
CA MET A 99 -21.17 10.86 7.44
C MET A 99 -20.83 12.08 6.57
N VAL A 100 -21.38 12.12 5.36
CA VAL A 100 -21.21 13.23 4.42
C VAL A 100 -21.80 14.53 4.97
N GLU A 101 -22.95 14.45 5.62
CA GLU A 101 -23.61 15.61 6.23
C GLU A 101 -22.77 16.23 7.35
N ILE A 102 -22.20 15.41 8.24
CA ILE A 102 -21.33 15.87 9.34
C ILE A 102 -20.05 16.54 8.77
N LEU A 103 -19.38 15.88 7.83
CA LEU A 103 -18.15 16.39 7.21
C LEU A 103 -18.41 17.69 6.44
N SER A 104 -19.51 17.75 5.69
CA SER A 104 -19.93 18.95 4.93
C SER A 104 -20.32 20.10 5.85
N LYS A 105 -21.04 19.82 6.95
CA LYS A 105 -21.42 20.81 7.97
C LYS A 105 -20.19 21.45 8.63
N HIS A 106 -19.13 20.68 8.86
CA HIS A 106 -17.85 21.17 9.38
C HIS A 106 -16.94 21.81 8.33
N GLY A 107 -17.33 21.79 7.03
CA GLY A 107 -16.50 22.33 5.96
C GLY A 107 -15.19 21.56 5.77
N VAL A 108 -15.18 20.27 6.05
CA VAL A 108 -14.01 19.40 5.83
C VAL A 108 -13.83 19.15 4.33
N ALA A 109 -12.60 19.31 3.82
CA ALA A 109 -12.29 18.87 2.47
C ALA A 109 -11.98 17.38 2.50
N PHE A 110 -12.92 16.58 2.00
CA PHE A 110 -12.74 15.15 1.82
C PHE A 110 -13.04 14.74 0.38
N SER A 111 -12.33 13.72 -0.08
CA SER A 111 -12.66 13.01 -1.30
C SER A 111 -13.40 11.73 -0.93
N SER A 112 -14.32 11.29 -1.78
CA SER A 112 -15.14 10.12 -1.55
C SER A 112 -14.82 9.03 -2.55
N PHE A 113 -14.77 7.78 -2.09
CA PHE A 113 -14.62 6.62 -2.96
C PHE A 113 -15.78 5.66 -2.76
N ASP A 114 -16.42 5.27 -3.87
CA ASP A 114 -17.48 4.29 -3.88
C ASP A 114 -16.90 2.87 -3.86
N ILE A 115 -17.12 2.16 -2.75
CA ILE A 115 -16.62 0.79 -2.57
C ILE A 115 -17.37 -0.26 -3.39
N PHE A 116 -18.46 0.11 -4.08
CA PHE A 116 -19.13 -0.81 -5.02
C PHE A 116 -18.49 -0.80 -6.41
N SER A 117 -17.77 0.26 -6.75
CA SER A 117 -17.08 0.39 -8.03
C SER A 117 -15.88 -0.55 -8.15
N ASP A 118 -15.28 -0.95 -7.01
CA ASP A 118 -14.09 -1.80 -6.98
C ASP A 118 -14.15 -2.78 -5.79
N GLU A 119 -14.44 -4.06 -6.09
CA GLU A 119 -14.58 -5.09 -5.08
C GLU A 119 -13.23 -5.46 -4.43
N GLU A 120 -12.13 -5.36 -5.18
CA GLU A 120 -10.78 -5.60 -4.67
C GLU A 120 -10.40 -4.57 -3.60
N VAL A 121 -10.63 -3.29 -3.87
CA VAL A 121 -10.47 -2.22 -2.87
C VAL A 121 -11.38 -2.48 -1.67
N ARG A 122 -12.64 -2.87 -1.88
CA ARG A 122 -13.58 -3.15 -0.79
C ARG A 122 -13.13 -4.25 0.16
N GLN A 123 -12.59 -5.36 -0.36
CA GLN A 123 -12.07 -6.44 0.46
C GLN A 123 -10.72 -6.06 1.06
N GLY A 124 -9.85 -5.47 0.25
CA GLY A 124 -8.52 -5.01 0.65
C GLY A 124 -8.55 -4.02 1.80
N LEU A 125 -9.45 -3.03 1.77
CA LEU A 125 -9.56 -1.99 2.80
C LEU A 125 -10.01 -2.58 4.15
N LYS A 126 -10.90 -3.58 4.13
CA LYS A 126 -11.33 -4.28 5.36
C LYS A 126 -10.16 -4.96 6.05
N THR A 127 -9.31 -5.65 5.27
CA THR A 127 -8.13 -6.34 5.78
C THR A 127 -7.03 -5.35 6.18
N PHE A 128 -6.80 -4.33 5.34
CA PHE A 128 -5.77 -3.30 5.56
C PHE A 128 -6.04 -2.53 6.86
N SER A 129 -7.29 -2.15 7.09
CA SER A 129 -7.67 -1.33 8.24
C SER A 129 -8.26 -2.12 9.38
N SER A 130 -8.34 -3.45 9.24
CA SER A 130 -8.97 -4.36 10.20
C SER A 130 -10.37 -3.90 10.63
N TRP A 131 -11.11 -3.27 9.71
CA TRP A 131 -12.40 -2.63 10.00
C TRP A 131 -13.52 -3.23 9.14
N PRO A 132 -14.56 -3.85 9.75
CA PRO A 132 -15.54 -4.65 9.01
C PRO A 132 -16.65 -3.82 8.35
N THR A 133 -16.86 -2.58 8.79
CA THR A 133 -18.02 -1.74 8.44
C THR A 133 -17.65 -0.52 7.61
N TYR A 134 -18.64 -0.01 6.86
CA TYR A 134 -18.56 1.23 6.07
C TYR A 134 -19.73 2.13 6.48
N PRO A 135 -19.57 3.47 6.46
CA PRO A 135 -18.45 4.24 5.90
C PRO A 135 -17.17 4.22 6.75
N GLN A 136 -16.00 4.40 6.12
CA GLN A 136 -14.68 4.52 6.77
C GLN A 136 -13.99 5.81 6.35
N LEU A 137 -13.51 6.59 7.31
CA LEU A 137 -12.78 7.83 7.10
C LEU A 137 -11.28 7.61 7.30
N TYR A 138 -10.49 8.05 6.33
CA TYR A 138 -9.03 8.09 6.40
C TYR A 138 -8.58 9.53 6.33
N VAL A 139 -7.62 9.91 7.16
CA VAL A 139 -7.00 11.23 7.15
C VAL A 139 -5.49 11.02 7.09
N ALA A 140 -4.84 11.69 6.14
CA ALA A 140 -3.39 11.56 5.91
C ALA A 140 -2.90 10.10 5.77
N GLY A 141 -3.74 9.22 5.23
CA GLY A 141 -3.44 7.79 5.10
C GLY A 141 -3.66 6.94 6.36
N GLU A 142 -4.12 7.53 7.46
CA GLU A 142 -4.48 6.85 8.70
C GLU A 142 -5.99 6.69 8.83
N LEU A 143 -6.44 5.53 9.31
CA LEU A 143 -7.86 5.29 9.59
C LEU A 143 -8.27 6.10 10.82
N VAL A 144 -9.20 7.03 10.65
CA VAL A 144 -9.87 7.72 11.77
C VAL A 144 -10.94 6.82 12.36
N GLY A 145 -11.78 6.22 11.51
CA GLY A 145 -12.84 5.31 11.95
C GLY A 145 -14.11 5.38 11.11
N GLY A 146 -15.19 4.82 11.68
CA GLY A 146 -16.52 4.82 11.09
C GLY A 146 -17.40 6.00 11.52
N LEU A 147 -18.69 5.94 11.20
CA LEU A 147 -19.66 7.01 11.52
C LEU A 147 -19.74 7.30 13.02
N ASP A 148 -19.78 6.27 13.87
CA ASP A 148 -19.94 6.44 15.31
C ASP A 148 -18.77 7.21 15.93
N ILE A 149 -17.54 6.84 15.55
CA ILE A 149 -16.32 7.54 15.97
C ILE A 149 -16.32 8.98 15.47
N VAL A 150 -16.72 9.21 14.22
CA VAL A 150 -16.82 10.57 13.67
C VAL A 150 -17.85 11.42 14.42
N LYS A 151 -18.98 10.84 14.86
CA LYS A 151 -19.95 11.55 15.72
C LYS A 151 -19.39 11.86 17.10
N GLU A 152 -18.63 10.94 17.70
CA GLU A 152 -17.97 11.17 18.98
C GLU A 152 -16.91 12.28 18.88
N LEU A 153 -16.14 12.29 17.78
CA LEU A 153 -15.18 13.34 17.49
C LEU A 153 -15.83 14.69 17.19
N GLU A 154 -17.01 14.70 16.53
CA GLU A 154 -17.82 15.91 16.36
C GLU A 154 -18.24 16.46 17.72
N ALA A 155 -18.81 15.61 18.58
CA ALA A 155 -19.28 16.00 19.91
C ALA A 155 -18.15 16.50 20.82
N SER A 156 -16.94 15.95 20.66
CA SER A 156 -15.74 16.36 21.38
C SER A 156 -15.06 17.59 20.77
N GLY A 157 -15.42 17.97 19.55
CA GLY A 157 -14.79 19.07 18.80
C GLY A 157 -13.43 18.73 18.17
N GLU A 158 -12.93 17.50 18.34
CA GLU A 158 -11.63 17.06 17.80
C GLU A 158 -11.68 16.80 16.30
N LEU A 159 -12.87 16.57 15.73
CA LEU A 159 -13.07 16.31 14.31
C LEU A 159 -12.44 17.41 13.42
N ASP A 160 -12.55 18.66 13.85
CA ASP A 160 -12.04 19.82 13.12
C ASP A 160 -10.50 19.96 13.21
N ALA A 161 -9.89 19.38 14.26
CA ALA A 161 -8.45 19.36 14.44
C ALA A 161 -7.80 18.21 13.64
N ILE A 162 -8.47 17.06 13.57
CA ILE A 162 -7.98 15.93 12.79
C ILE A 162 -8.21 16.14 11.30
N CYS A 163 -9.37 16.65 10.89
CA CYS A 163 -9.73 16.71 9.49
C CYS A 163 -9.19 17.99 8.83
N PRO A 164 -8.57 17.89 7.64
CA PRO A 164 -8.16 19.07 6.89
C PRO A 164 -9.41 19.88 6.52
N LYS A 165 -9.43 21.15 6.93
CA LYS A 165 -10.47 22.07 6.48
C LYS A 165 -10.39 22.26 4.99
N ALA A 166 -11.53 22.46 4.34
CA ALA A 166 -11.58 22.87 2.96
C ALA A 166 -10.97 24.26 2.83
N GLN A 167 -9.67 24.31 2.56
CA GLN A 167 -9.03 25.52 2.07
C GLN A 167 -9.63 25.75 0.70
N LYS A 168 -10.44 26.81 0.58
CA LYS A 168 -11.07 27.18 -0.68
C LYS A 168 -10.00 27.23 -1.77
N LEU A 169 -10.27 26.55 -2.88
CA LEU A 169 -9.48 26.65 -4.11
C LEU A 169 -9.76 28.03 -4.75
N GLU A 170 -9.34 29.10 -4.09
CA GLU A 170 -9.33 30.48 -4.59
C GLU A 170 -7.87 30.98 -4.58
N ASP A 171 -6.98 30.35 -5.35
CA ASP A 171 -5.75 30.99 -5.89
C ASP A 171 -5.08 30.08 -6.93
N ARG A 172 -5.47 30.22 -8.21
CA ARG A 172 -4.59 30.08 -9.39
C ARG A 172 -5.29 30.40 -10.70
#